data_AF-A0A2K4XD52-F1
#
_entry.id   AF-A0A2K4XD52-F1
#
_cell.length_a   1.000
_cell.length_b   1.000
_cell.length_c   1.000
_cell.angle_alpha   90.00
_cell.angle_beta   90.00
_cell.angle_gamma   90.00
#
_symmetry.space_group_name_H-M   'P 1'
#
loop_
_entity.id
_entity.type
_entity.pdbx_description
1 polymer ?
#
loop_
_entity_poly.entity_id
_entity_poly.type
_entity_poly.pdbx_seq_one_letter_code
_entity_poly.pdbx_strand_id
1 'polypeptide(L)' 'MPNEVNRLLTAMSKDILFHTIFPHETSKTWVVFVHGAGGSSAIWFRQLKAYKKEYNVLLLDLRGHGKSNNLV' A
#
# COMPACT_ATOMS: atom_id res chain seq x y z
N MET A 1 -9.87 -30.87 9.03
CA MET A 1 -8.55 -30.20 9.19
C MET A 1 -8.25 -29.48 7.88
N PRO A 2 -8.06 -28.15 7.84
CA PRO A 2 -7.61 -27.50 6.61
C PRO A 2 -6.28 -28.13 6.17
N ASN A 3 -6.16 -28.47 4.90
CA ASN A 3 -4.91 -28.99 4.33
C ASN A 3 -3.79 -27.95 4.51
N GLU A 4 -2.55 -28.41 4.54
CA GLU A 4 -1.37 -27.58 4.75
C GLU A 4 -1.27 -26.43 3.72
N VAL A 5 -1.79 -26.66 2.51
CA VAL A 5 -1.96 -25.65 1.46
C VAL A 5 -2.86 -24.49 1.92
N ASN A 6 -4.02 -24.77 2.52
CA ASN A 6 -4.88 -23.72 3.07
C ASN A 6 -4.21 -22.99 4.24
N ARG A 7 -3.36 -23.66 5.04
CA ARG A 7 -2.59 -22.99 6.11
C ARG A 7 -1.54 -22.04 5.53
N LEU A 8 -0.82 -22.43 4.48
CA LEU A 8 0.16 -21.58 3.80
C LEU A 8 -0.51 -20.40 3.10
N LEU A 9 -1.65 -20.61 2.44
CA LEU A 9 -2.45 -19.53 1.83
C LEU A 9 -2.99 -18.55 2.88
N THR A 10 -3.36 -19.03 4.06
CA THR A 10 -3.81 -18.16 5.17
C THR A 10 -2.62 -17.46 5.86
N ALA A 11 -1.45 -18.09 5.93
CA ALA A 11 -0.23 -17.53 6.52
C ALA A 11 0.41 -16.44 5.63
N MET A 12 0.28 -16.54 4.30
CA MET A 12 0.85 -15.57 3.35
C MET A 12 0.11 -14.23 3.30
N SER A 13 -1.02 -14.06 3.99
CA SER A 13 -1.87 -12.87 3.87
C SER A 13 -2.33 -12.30 5.23
N LYS A 14 -1.57 -12.48 6.32
CA LYS A 14 -1.97 -11.91 7.61
C LYS A 14 -1.44 -10.50 7.87
N ASP A 15 -0.28 -10.15 7.32
CA ASP A 15 0.44 -8.90 7.67
C ASP A 15 0.87 -8.06 6.45
N ILE A 16 0.02 -7.98 5.42
CA ILE A 16 0.26 -7.05 4.30
C ILE A 16 -0.30 -5.68 4.69
N LEU A 17 0.57 -4.66 4.64
CA LEU A 17 0.15 -3.27 4.81
C LEU A 17 -0.85 -2.90 3.72
N PHE A 18 -1.91 -2.18 4.13
CA PHE A 18 -2.81 -1.58 3.18
C PHE A 18 -2.03 -0.64 2.26
N HIS A 19 -2.27 -0.80 0.96
CA HIS A 19 -1.64 0.01 -0.06
C HIS A 19 -2.56 0.24 -1.24
N THR A 20 -2.24 1.24 -2.05
CA THR A 20 -2.90 1.50 -3.33
C THR A 20 -1.84 1.76 -4.38
N ILE A 21 -1.98 1.10 -5.53
CA ILE A 21 -1.06 1.23 -6.66
C ILE A 21 -1.77 1.98 -7.78
N PHE A 22 -1.06 2.95 -8.36
CA PHE A 22 -1.42 3.59 -9.61
C PHE A 22 -0.33 3.27 -10.63
N PRO A 23 -0.54 2.27 -11.49
CA PRO A 23 0.44 1.92 -12.50
C PRO A 23 0.49 3.01 -13.58
N HIS A 24 1.65 3.16 -14.20
CA HIS A 24 1.86 3.99 -15.37
C HIS A 24 2.12 3.09 -16.59
N GLU A 25 1.57 3.43 -17.74
CA GLU A 25 1.58 2.58 -18.93
C GLU A 25 3.01 2.27 -19.42
N THR A 26 3.90 3.25 -19.35
CA THR A 26 5.26 3.17 -19.92
C THR A 26 6.38 3.39 -18.93
N SER A 27 6.09 3.90 -17.73
CA SER A 27 7.13 4.30 -16.79
C SER A 27 7.62 3.07 -16.06
N LYS A 28 8.94 2.92 -15.94
CA LYS A 28 9.57 1.87 -15.11
C LYS A 28 9.93 2.37 -13.72
N THR A 29 9.82 3.68 -13.50
CA THR A 29 10.20 4.33 -12.25
C THR A 29 9.02 4.34 -11.29
N TRP A 30 9.32 4.12 -10.01
CA TRP A 30 8.34 4.11 -8.93
C TRP A 30 8.56 5.29 -8.00
N VAL A 31 7.45 5.90 -7.59
CA VAL A 31 7.40 6.83 -6.46
C VAL A 31 6.55 6.21 -5.37
N VAL A 32 7.11 6.12 -4.17
CA VAL A 32 6.44 5.57 -3.00
C VAL A 32 6.12 6.69 -2.04
N PHE A 33 4.83 6.90 -1.77
CA PHE A 33 4.33 7.86 -0.81
C PHE A 33 4.16 7.21 0.57
N VAL A 34 4.97 7.67 1.52
CA VAL A 34 4.94 7.26 2.93
C VAL A 34 4.44 8.45 3.75
N HIS A 35 3.39 8.24 4.55
CA HIS A 35 2.84 9.32 5.39
C HIS A 35 3.71 9.59 6.63
N GLY A 36 3.52 10.77 7.24
CA GLY A 36 4.11 11.13 8.54
C GLY A 36 3.33 10.58 9.73
N ALA A 37 3.76 10.90 10.96
CA ALA A 37 3.14 10.42 12.20
C ALA A 37 1.64 10.77 12.29
N GLY A 38 0.81 9.82 12.75
CA GLY A 38 -0.63 10.00 12.95
C GLY A 38 -1.47 10.13 11.68
N GLY A 39 -0.85 10.01 10.50
CA GLY A 39 -1.52 10.17 9.20
C GLY A 39 -1.95 8.86 8.55
N SER A 40 -2.37 8.97 7.29
CA SER A 40 -2.56 7.83 6.38
C SER A 40 -2.14 8.26 4.97
N SER A 41 -2.09 7.32 4.03
CA SER A 41 -1.81 7.58 2.62
C SER A 41 -2.73 8.64 1.98
N ALA A 42 -3.91 8.90 2.54
CA ALA A 42 -4.84 9.91 2.05
C ALA A 42 -4.27 11.35 2.05
N ILE A 43 -3.23 11.62 2.85
CA ILE A 43 -2.59 12.94 2.92
C ILE A 43 -2.02 13.42 1.57
N TRP A 44 -1.71 12.49 0.66
CA TRP A 44 -1.05 12.76 -0.61
C TRP A 44 -1.99 13.14 -1.76
N PHE A 45 -3.29 13.33 -1.50
CA PHE A 45 -4.29 13.53 -2.56
C PHE A 45 -3.98 14.70 -3.51
N ARG A 46 -3.33 15.77 -3.01
CA ARG A 46 -2.97 16.95 -3.83
C ARG A 46 -1.80 16.68 -4.78
N GLN A 47 -0.81 15.92 -4.34
CA GLN A 47 0.37 15.59 -5.14
C GLN A 47 0.07 14.47 -6.15
N LEU A 48 -0.88 13.59 -5.83
CA LEU A 48 -1.14 12.37 -6.58
C LEU A 48 -1.37 12.60 -8.08
N LYS A 49 -2.11 13.66 -8.45
CA LYS A 49 -2.41 13.98 -9.86
C LYS A 49 -1.15 14.28 -10.68
N ALA A 50 -0.14 14.91 -10.09
CA ALA A 50 1.09 15.25 -10.81
C ALA A 50 1.97 13.99 -11.00
N TYR A 51 2.13 13.19 -9.95
CA TYR A 51 3.01 12.03 -9.98
C TYR A 51 2.48 10.88 -10.85
N LYS A 52 1.16 10.67 -10.88
CA LYS A 52 0.53 9.65 -11.74
C LYS A 52 0.73 9.88 -13.25
N LYS A 53 1.17 11.07 -13.67
CA LYS A 53 1.44 11.38 -15.08
C LYS A 53 2.81 10.90 -15.56
N GLU A 54 3.72 10.61 -14.64
CA GLU A 54 5.14 10.38 -14.95
C GLU A 54 5.65 9.05 -14.37
N TYR A 55 5.03 8.54 -13.32
CA TYR A 55 5.54 7.42 -12.51
C TYR A 55 4.47 6.38 -12.20
N ASN A 56 4.91 5.15 -11.94
CA ASN A 56 4.12 4.25 -11.11
C ASN A 56 4.11 4.82 -9.70
N VAL A 57 2.95 4.84 -9.06
CA VAL A 57 2.79 5.42 -7.73
C VAL A 57 2.27 4.37 -6.75
N LEU A 58 2.95 4.21 -5.63
CA LEU A 58 2.53 3.36 -4.51
C LEU A 58 2.20 4.25 -3.29
N LEU A 59 1.02 4.09 -2.74
CA LEU A 59 0.58 4.72 -1.49
C LEU A 59 0.54 3.65 -0.40
N LEU A 60 1.15 3.93 0.75
CA LEU A 60 1.21 3.00 1.89
C LEU A 60 0.53 3.58 3.12
N ASP A 61 -0.27 2.76 3.81
CA ASP A 61 -0.67 2.99 5.20
C ASP A 61 0.24 2.14 6.10
N LEU A 62 1.06 2.80 6.93
CA LEU A 62 1.95 2.12 7.89
C LEU A 62 1.13 1.40 8.97
N ARG A 63 1.75 0.44 9.68
CA ARG A 63 1.09 -0.31 10.78
C ARG A 63 0.47 0.64 11.80
N GLY A 64 -0.73 0.31 12.28
CA GLY A 64 -1.46 1.14 13.24
C GLY A 64 -2.00 2.44 12.69
N HIS A 65 -2.03 2.60 11.37
CA HIS A 65 -2.50 3.82 10.71
C HIS A 65 -3.40 3.50 9.52
N GLY A 66 -4.30 4.44 9.18
CA GLY A 66 -5.20 4.32 8.04
C GLY A 66 -5.97 3.00 8.03
N LYS A 67 -5.94 2.30 6.90
CA LYS A 67 -6.55 0.96 6.74
C LYS A 67 -5.67 -0.18 7.25
N SER A 68 -4.44 0.10 7.67
CA SER A 68 -3.55 -0.81 8.38
C SER A 68 -3.67 -0.68 9.91
N ASN A 69 -4.73 -0.04 10.42
CA ASN A 69 -4.90 0.25 11.85
C ASN A 69 -4.99 -1.00 12.73
N ASN A 70 -5.46 -2.13 12.19
CA ASN A 70 -5.60 -3.38 12.96
C ASN A 70 -4.34 -4.26 12.92
N LEU A 71 -3.24 -3.79 12.31
CA LEU A 71 -1.98 -4.54 12.16
C LEU A 71 -0.94 -4.15 13.23
N VAL A 72 -1.41 -3.80 14.44
CA VAL A 72 -0.57 -3.43 15.60
C VAL A 72 -0.31 -4.63 16.48
#